data_AF-A0A6A5GX31-F1
#
_entry.id   AF-A0A6A5GX31-F1
#
_cell.length_a   1.000
_cell.length_b   1.000
_cell.length_c   1.000
_cell.angle_alpha   90.00
_cell.angle_beta   90.00
_cell.angle_gamma   90.00
#
_symmetry.space_group_name_H-M   'P 1'
#
loop_
_entity.id
_entity.type
_entity.pdbx_description
1 polymer ?
#
loop_
_entity_poly.entity_id
_entity_poly.type
_entity_poly.pdbx_seq_one_letter_code
_entity_poly.pdbx_strand_id
1 'polypeptide(L)'
;MMAVDLKNPKKLIEEICEDQRVMNRRTWYWVTLTAILCILFVGYLYLTVFWLTPSWIIEKPIPFYYQKWFLGVYSSIAVIYLIIYLFVGYRMYREDSKKMEKYKKYEVLMQQD
;
A
#
# COMPACT_ATOMS: atom_id res chain seq x y z
N MET A 1 10.85 13.68 -21.70
CA MET A 1 9.53 13.90 -22.34
C MET A 1 9.56 13.18 -23.68
N MET A 2 8.90 12.04 -23.80
CA MET A 2 8.74 11.36 -25.10
C MET A 2 7.50 11.94 -25.76
N ALA A 3 7.67 12.51 -26.96
CA ALA A 3 6.58 12.94 -27.82
C ALA A 3 5.88 11.68 -28.34
N VAL A 4 4.65 11.44 -27.89
CA VAL A 4 3.83 10.31 -28.34
C VAL A 4 3.30 10.66 -29.73
N ASP A 5 3.58 9.77 -30.68
CA ASP A 5 3.28 9.94 -32.10
C ASP A 5 1.81 9.56 -32.36
N LEU A 6 0.92 10.56 -32.30
CA LEU A 6 -0.54 10.44 -32.51
C LEU A 6 -0.92 9.87 -33.89
N LYS A 7 0.03 9.79 -34.83
CA LYS A 7 -0.20 9.31 -36.20
C LYS A 7 -0.39 7.79 -36.32
N ASN A 8 -0.08 7.01 -35.28
CA ASN A 8 -0.12 5.54 -35.37
C ASN A 8 -0.95 4.89 -34.24
N PRO A 9 -2.21 4.50 -34.52
CA PRO A 9 -3.12 3.96 -33.50
C PRO A 9 -2.63 2.63 -32.90
N LYS A 10 -1.79 1.86 -33.62
CA LYS A 10 -1.18 0.63 -33.08
C LYS A 10 -0.25 0.91 -31.91
N LYS A 11 0.57 1.97 -31.98
CA LYS A 11 1.46 2.38 -30.87
C LYS A 11 0.68 2.84 -29.64
N LEU A 12 -0.45 3.52 -29.86
CA LEU A 12 -1.31 4.00 -28.77
C LEU A 12 -1.93 2.84 -27.99
N ILE A 13 -2.41 1.80 -28.69
CA ILE A 13 -2.96 0.59 -28.06
C ILE A 13 -1.87 -0.17 -27.29
N GLU A 14 -0.65 -0.22 -27.83
CA GLU A 14 0.49 -0.87 -27.19
C GLU A 14 0.91 -0.16 -25.89
N GLU A 15 0.97 1.19 -25.89
CA GLU A 15 1.19 1.99 -24.67
C GLU A 15 0.08 1.77 -23.62
N ILE A 16 -1.20 1.75 -24.04
CA ILE A 16 -2.33 1.49 -23.12
C ILE A 16 -2.22 0.09 -22.51
N CYS A 17 -1.83 -0.92 -23.30
CA CYS A 17 -1.68 -2.29 -22.81
C CYS A 17 -0.51 -2.43 -21.82
N GLU A 18 0.62 -1.76 -22.08
CA GLU A 18 1.73 -1.69 -21.12
C GLU A 18 1.32 -0.97 -19.84
N ASP A 19 0.62 0.16 -19.94
CA ASP A 19 0.11 0.90 -18.78
C ASP A 19 -0.86 0.06 -17.94
N GLN A 20 -1.72 -0.73 -18.59
CA GLN A 20 -2.63 -1.67 -17.91
C GLN A 20 -1.88 -2.79 -17.19
N ARG A 21 -0.78 -3.29 -17.78
CA ARG A 21 0.09 -4.30 -17.14
C ARG A 21 0.84 -3.72 -15.93
N VAL A 22 1.29 -2.47 -16.02
CA VAL A 22 1.92 -1.75 -14.90
C VAL A 22 0.90 -1.47 -13.79
N MET A 23 -0.31 -1.06 -14.16
CA MET A 23 -1.42 -0.85 -13.22
C MET A 23 -1.79 -2.13 -12.48
N ASN A 24 -1.85 -3.28 -13.16
CA ASN A 24 -2.14 -4.56 -12.50
C ASN A 24 -1.06 -4.91 -11.45
N ARG A 25 0.23 -4.78 -11.79
CA ARG A 25 1.32 -4.98 -10.82
C ARG A 25 1.19 -4.04 -9.62
N ARG A 26 0.83 -2.79 -9.88
CA ARG A 26 0.61 -1.76 -8.87
C ARG A 26 -0.54 -2.13 -7.91
N THR A 27 -1.64 -2.68 -8.43
CA THR A 27 -2.75 -3.20 -7.63
C THR A 27 -2.31 -4.37 -6.75
N TRP A 28 -1.51 -5.30 -7.27
CA TRP A 28 -0.97 -6.40 -6.47
C TRP A 28 -0.09 -5.91 -5.31
N TYR A 29 0.75 -4.89 -5.54
CA TYR A 29 1.51 -4.25 -4.46
C TYR A 29 0.59 -3.67 -3.37
N TRP A 30 -0.49 -2.98 -3.75
CA TRP A 30 -1.48 -2.50 -2.78
C TRP A 30 -2.14 -3.63 -2.00
N VAL A 31 -2.57 -4.70 -2.69
CA VAL A 31 -3.19 -5.85 -2.03
C VAL A 31 -2.24 -6.47 -1.00
N THR A 32 -0.96 -6.66 -1.35
CA THR A 32 0.03 -7.18 -0.41
C THR A 32 0.26 -6.25 0.77
N LEU A 33 0.29 -4.94 0.54
CA LEU A 33 0.48 -3.96 1.60
C LEU A 33 -0.71 -3.93 2.58
N THR A 34 -1.93 -3.99 2.05
CA THR A 34 -3.14 -4.03 2.88
C THR A 34 -3.23 -5.35 3.65
N ALA A 35 -2.85 -6.48 3.05
CA ALA A 35 -2.85 -7.78 3.72
C ALA A 35 -1.92 -7.81 4.94
N ILE A 36 -0.70 -7.30 4.81
CA ILE A 36 0.25 -7.20 5.93
C ILE A 36 -0.29 -6.25 7.01
N LEU A 37 -0.94 -5.15 6.63
CA LEU A 37 -1.57 -4.24 7.59
C LEU A 37 -2.67 -4.95 8.40
N CYS A 38 -3.50 -5.77 7.76
CA CYS A 38 -4.53 -6.56 8.44
C CYS A 38 -3.93 -7.55 9.44
N ILE A 39 -2.85 -8.24 9.07
CA ILE A 39 -2.13 -9.15 9.98
C ILE A 39 -1.60 -8.37 11.18
N LEU A 40 -0.97 -7.21 10.93
CA LEU A 40 -0.42 -6.36 11.97
C LEU A 40 -1.51 -5.84 12.93
N PHE A 41 -2.67 -5.46 12.39
CA PHE A 41 -3.80 -4.99 13.19
C PHE A 41 -4.37 -6.09 14.09
N VAL A 42 -4.60 -7.29 13.55
CA VAL A 42 -5.12 -8.43 14.34
C VAL A 42 -4.14 -8.82 15.46
N GLY A 43 -2.84 -8.89 15.18
CA GLY A 43 -1.86 -9.19 16.22
C GLY A 43 -1.72 -8.08 17.25
N TYR A 44 -1.92 -6.81 16.87
CA TYR A 44 -1.98 -5.70 17.84
C TYR A 44 -3.18 -5.86 18.78
N LEU A 45 -4.36 -6.13 18.24
CA LEU A 45 -5.57 -6.38 19.02
C LEU A 45 -5.39 -7.55 19.97
N TYR A 46 -4.85 -8.67 19.48
CA TYR A 46 -4.56 -9.84 20.32
C TYR A 46 -3.64 -9.49 21.50
N LEU A 47 -2.54 -8.77 21.24
CA LEU A 47 -1.61 -8.35 22.28
C LEU A 47 -2.24 -7.37 23.27
N THR A 48 -3.09 -6.45 22.81
CA THR A 48 -3.81 -5.52 23.72
C THR A 48 -4.81 -6.25 24.61
N VAL A 49 -5.58 -7.20 24.08
CA VAL A 49 -6.52 -8.03 24.86
C VAL A 49 -5.74 -8.88 25.87
N PHE A 50 -4.64 -9.50 25.44
CA PHE A 50 -3.80 -10.32 26.31
C PHE A 50 -3.15 -9.50 27.43
N TRP A 51 -2.81 -8.22 27.18
CA TRP A 51 -2.27 -7.31 28.20
C TRP A 51 -3.33 -6.81 29.18
N LEU A 52 -4.56 -6.57 28.70
CA LEU A 52 -5.69 -6.20 29.54
C LEU A 52 -6.28 -7.38 30.32
N THR A 53 -5.96 -8.61 29.93
CA THR A 53 -6.41 -9.82 30.61
C THR A 53 -5.72 -9.92 31.97
N PRO A 54 -6.46 -9.91 33.08
CA PRO A 54 -5.89 -9.98 34.41
C PRO A 54 -5.10 -11.28 34.63
N SER A 55 -3.98 -11.19 35.33
CA SER A 55 -3.00 -12.28 35.52
C SER A 55 -3.54 -13.53 36.22
N TRP A 56 -4.70 -13.46 36.87
CA TRP A 56 -5.37 -14.60 37.51
C TRP A 56 -6.20 -15.47 36.55
N ILE A 57 -6.43 -15.04 35.30
CA ILE A 57 -7.14 -15.82 34.28
C ILE A 57 -6.18 -16.75 33.51
N ILE A 58 -4.88 -16.45 33.49
CA ILE A 58 -3.88 -17.15 32.69
C ILE A 58 -3.05 -18.03 33.64
N GLU A 59 -3.33 -19.35 33.66
CA GLU A 59 -2.68 -20.36 34.54
C GLU A 59 -1.14 -20.40 34.47
N LYS A 60 -0.53 -19.81 33.43
CA LYS A 60 0.92 -19.63 33.32
C LYS A 60 1.23 -18.21 32.81
N PRO A 61 1.59 -17.26 33.68
CA PRO A 61 2.01 -15.95 33.19
C PRO A 61 3.29 -16.10 32.39
N ILE A 62 3.25 -15.77 31.10
CA ILE A 62 4.47 -15.34 30.39
C ILE A 62 5.10 -14.26 31.27
N PRO A 63 6.40 -14.32 31.60
CA PRO A 63 6.96 -13.36 32.54
C PRO A 63 6.71 -11.94 32.03
N PHE A 64 6.17 -11.08 32.88
CA PHE A 64 5.67 -9.73 32.56
C PHE A 64 6.68 -8.88 31.74
N TYR A 65 7.98 -9.12 31.93
CA TYR A 65 9.05 -8.49 31.16
C TYR A 65 9.01 -8.88 29.67
N TYR A 66 8.82 -10.16 29.33
CA TYR A 66 8.72 -10.61 27.95
C TYR A 66 7.47 -10.06 27.27
N GLN A 67 6.36 -9.90 28.00
CA GLN A 67 5.12 -9.33 27.46
C GLN A 67 5.29 -7.86 27.04
N LYS A 68 5.90 -7.04 27.90
CA LYS A 68 6.20 -5.63 27.58
C LYS A 68 7.17 -5.51 26.41
N TRP A 69 8.20 -6.36 26.38
CA TRP A 69 9.16 -6.38 25.29
C TRP A 69 8.51 -6.77 23.96
N PHE A 70 7.65 -7.79 23.96
CA PHE A 70 6.90 -8.23 22.78
C PHE A 70 5.97 -7.13 22.25
N LEU A 71 5.23 -6.46 23.13
CA LEU A 71 4.36 -5.33 22.76
C LEU A 71 5.17 -4.15 22.20
N GLY A 72 6.33 -3.84 22.79
CA GLY A 72 7.23 -2.78 22.32
C GLY A 72 7.81 -3.07 20.94
N VAL A 73 8.32 -4.29 20.73
CA VAL A 73 8.85 -4.72 19.43
C VAL A 73 7.73 -4.73 18.37
N TYR A 74 6.56 -5.28 18.71
CA TYR A 74 5.44 -5.36 17.80
C TYR A 74 4.90 -3.98 17.40
N SER A 75 4.74 -3.07 18.37
CA SER A 75 4.32 -1.69 18.08
C SER A 75 5.35 -0.94 17.23
N SER A 76 6.64 -1.16 17.46
CA SER A 76 7.71 -0.59 16.61
C SER A 76 7.61 -1.09 15.16
N ILE A 77 7.41 -2.39 14.95
CA ILE A 77 7.20 -2.98 13.62
C ILE A 77 5.97 -2.37 12.95
N ALA A 78 4.86 -2.25 13.68
CA ALA A 78 3.62 -1.67 13.16
C ALA A 78 3.79 -0.20 12.73
N VAL A 79 4.52 0.61 13.52
CA VAL A 79 4.80 2.01 13.19
C VAL A 79 5.71 2.13 11.97
N ILE A 80 6.80 1.35 11.92
CA ILE A 80 7.69 1.32 10.74
C ILE A 80 6.91 0.94 9.49
N TYR A 81 6.05 -0.08 9.61
CA TYR A 81 5.22 -0.52 8.51
C TYR A 81 4.23 0.56 8.06
N LEU A 82 3.59 1.27 9.01
CA LEU A 82 2.69 2.39 8.71
C LEU A 82 3.41 3.50 7.93
N ILE A 83 4.66 3.83 8.32
CA ILE A 83 5.48 4.83 7.60
C ILE A 83 5.74 4.37 6.16
N ILE A 84 6.12 3.11 5.95
CA ILE A 84 6.34 2.53 4.61
C ILE A 84 5.05 2.59 3.80
N TYR A 85 3.92 2.19 4.39
CA TYR A 85 2.61 2.21 3.75
C TYR A 85 2.24 3.62 3.27
N LEU A 86 2.38 4.62 4.13
CA LEU A 86 2.11 6.02 3.79
C LEU A 86 3.07 6.55 2.71
N PHE A 87 4.35 6.21 2.80
CA PHE A 87 5.35 6.64 1.81
C PHE A 87 5.07 6.05 0.43
N VAL A 88 4.78 4.75 0.36
CA VAL A 88 4.43 4.06 -0.89
C VAL A 88 3.11 4.62 -1.44
N GLY A 89 2.09 4.78 -0.60
CA GLY A 89 0.82 5.38 -0.98
C GLY A 89 0.96 6.81 -1.53
N TYR A 90 1.81 7.64 -0.92
CA TYR A 90 2.08 8.99 -1.39
C TYR A 90 2.82 9.03 -2.73
N ARG A 91 3.89 8.23 -2.87
CA ARG A 91 4.64 8.05 -4.14
C ARG A 91 3.69 7.69 -5.27
N MET A 92 2.80 6.75 -4.98
CA MET A 92 1.79 6.28 -5.89
C MET A 92 0.81 7.39 -6.27
N TYR A 93 0.17 8.04 -5.31
CA TYR A 93 -0.76 9.14 -5.59
C TYR A 93 -0.13 10.22 -6.48
N ARG A 94 1.15 10.57 -6.23
CA ARG A 94 1.90 11.52 -7.04
C ARG A 94 2.11 11.04 -8.49
N GLU A 95 2.39 9.77 -8.69
CA GLU A 95 2.55 9.18 -10.02
C GLU A 95 1.22 9.06 -10.78
N ASP A 96 0.13 8.72 -10.10
CA ASP A 96 -1.20 8.66 -10.72
C ASP A 96 -1.70 10.04 -11.12
N SER A 97 -1.49 11.06 -10.28
CA SER A 97 -1.83 12.45 -10.61
C SER A 97 -1.11 12.92 -11.88
N LYS A 98 0.19 12.63 -12.02
CA LYS A 98 0.95 12.94 -13.24
C LYS A 98 0.45 12.18 -14.47
N LYS A 99 0.07 10.91 -14.31
CA LYS A 99 -0.51 10.12 -15.42
C LYS A 99 -1.87 10.67 -15.84
N MET A 100 -2.75 10.99 -14.88
CA MET A 100 -4.06 11.57 -15.16
C MET A 100 -3.98 12.89 -15.92
N GLU A 101 -3.05 13.79 -15.56
CA GLU A 101 -2.81 15.03 -16.32
C GLU A 101 -2.38 14.75 -17.75
N LYS A 102 -1.55 13.72 -17.95
CA LYS A 102 -1.09 13.27 -19.27
C LYS A 102 -2.28 12.76 -20.11
N TYR A 103 -3.14 11.89 -19.55
CA TYR A 103 -4.34 11.37 -20.24
C TYR A 103 -5.40 12.43 -20.54
N LYS A 104 -5.65 13.36 -19.59
CA LYS A 104 -6.57 14.47 -19.81
C LYS A 104 -6.11 15.36 -20.98
N LYS A 105 -4.80 15.58 -21.13
CA LYS A 105 -4.23 16.28 -22.27
C LYS A 105 -4.42 15.51 -23.59
N TYR A 106 -4.37 14.17 -23.57
CA TYR A 106 -4.63 13.35 -24.75
C TYR A 106 -6.10 13.36 -25.18
N GLU A 107 -7.04 13.30 -24.24
CA GLU A 107 -8.48 13.34 -24.51
C GLU A 107 -8.90 14.67 -25.17
N VAL A 108 -8.35 15.79 -24.68
CA VAL A 108 -8.57 17.12 -25.28
C VAL A 108 -8.01 17.21 -26.70
N LEU A 109 -6.86 16.61 -26.96
CA LEU A 109 -6.25 16.61 -28.30
C LEU A 109 -7.02 15.73 -29.30
N MET A 110 -7.63 14.62 -28.86
CA MET A 110 -8.47 13.78 -29.73
C MET A 110 -9.86 14.37 -30.01
N GLN A 111 -10.35 15.30 -29.19
CA GLN A 111 -11.62 16.00 -29.44
C GLN A 111 -11.48 17.20 -30.39
N GLN A 112 -10.25 17.62 -30.72
CA GLN A 112 -9.96 18.77 -31.56
C GLN A 112 -9.66 18.43 -33.04
N ASP A 113 -9.54 17.13 -33.38
CA ASP A 113 -9.49 16.60 -34.74
C ASP A 113 -10.87 16.11 -35.19
#